data_AF-K1UKW6-F1
#
_entry.id   AF-K1UKW6-F1
#
_cell.length_a   1.000
_cell.length_b   1.000
_cell.length_c   1.000
_cell.angle_alpha   90.00
_cell.angle_beta   90.00
_cell.angle_gamma   90.00
#
_symmetry.space_group_name_H-M   'P 1'
#
loop_
_entity.id
_entity.type
_entity.pdbx_description
1 polymer ?
#
loop_
_entity_poly.entity_id
_entity_poly.type
_entity_poly.pdbx_seq_one_letter_code
_entity_poly.pdbx_strand_id
1 'polypeptide(L)'
;YYKELKERMEKFGLELESSKSRLIEFGRFAEQNRRARGECKPETFDFLGFTFYCSKTRKGGFVPKVQTSRKKFEQKVRAYKNWI
;
A
#
# COMPACT_ATOMS: atom_id res chain seq x y z
N TYR A 1 5.42 -6.67 -16.90
CA TYR A 1 5.77 -6.23 -15.53
C TYR A 1 6.29 -7.34 -14.63
N TYR A 2 5.46 -8.27 -14.09
CA TYR A 2 5.92 -9.20 -13.05
C TYR A 2 7.04 -10.16 -13.51
N LYS A 3 6.96 -10.63 -14.77
CA LYS A 3 8.02 -11.43 -15.41
C LYS A 3 9.34 -10.64 -15.50
N GLU A 4 9.29 -9.43 -16.03
CA GLU A 4 10.45 -8.55 -16.18
C GLU A 4 11.06 -8.18 -14.81
N LEU A 5 10.25 -8.02 -13.77
CA LEU A 5 10.74 -7.74 -12.43
C LEU A 5 11.57 -8.91 -11.88
N LYS A 6 11.09 -10.15 -12.06
CA LYS A 6 11.84 -11.37 -11.68
C LYS A 6 13.18 -11.45 -12.41
N GLU A 7 13.16 -11.32 -13.73
CA GLU A 7 14.38 -11.37 -14.55
C GLU A 7 15.41 -10.31 -14.13
N ARG A 8 14.98 -9.12 -13.72
CA ARG A 8 15.89 -8.09 -13.19
C ARG A 8 16.45 -8.44 -11.82
N MET A 9 15.65 -9.03 -10.93
CA MET A 9 16.14 -9.43 -9.60
C MET A 9 17.16 -10.56 -9.69
N GLU A 10 16.94 -11.52 -10.59
CA GLU A 10 17.87 -12.62 -10.87
C GLU A 10 19.24 -12.12 -11.32
N LYS A 11 19.32 -11.03 -12.09
CA LYS A 11 20.61 -10.40 -12.47
C LYS A 11 21.45 -9.95 -11.27
N PHE A 12 20.82 -9.73 -10.12
CA PHE A 12 21.49 -9.37 -8.86
C PHE A 12 21.54 -10.54 -7.87
N GLY A 13 21.24 -11.77 -8.30
CA GLY A 13 21.19 -12.94 -7.43
C GLY A 13 20.06 -12.92 -6.40
N LEU A 14 18.99 -12.18 -6.68
CA LEU A 14 17.82 -12.03 -5.80
C LEU A 14 16.61 -12.76 -6.39
N GLU A 15 15.79 -13.36 -5.52
CA GLU A 15 14.54 -14.01 -5.90
C GLU A 15 13.34 -13.32 -5.23
N LEU A 16 12.22 -13.24 -5.95
CA LEU A 16 10.95 -12.77 -5.38
C LEU A 16 10.23 -13.90 -4.64
N GLU A 17 10.06 -13.73 -3.34
CA GLU A 17 9.24 -14.63 -2.54
C GLU A 17 7.75 -14.33 -2.82
N SER A 18 7.05 -15.30 -3.44
CA SER A 18 5.70 -15.12 -3.96
C SER A 18 4.62 -15.08 -2.87
N SER A 19 4.84 -15.68 -1.69
CA SER A 19 3.84 -15.66 -0.60
C SER A 19 3.76 -14.31 0.14
N LYS A 20 4.82 -13.49 0.05
CA LYS A 20 4.94 -12.17 0.66
C LYS A 20 4.84 -11.03 -0.35
N SER A 21 4.82 -11.35 -1.64
CA SER A 21 4.74 -10.38 -2.72
C SER A 21 3.34 -10.37 -3.33
N ARG A 22 2.76 -9.17 -3.46
CA ARG A 22 1.47 -9.00 -4.15
C ARG A 22 1.48 -7.73 -4.99
N LEU A 23 0.79 -7.76 -6.13
CA LEU A 23 0.59 -6.59 -6.96
C LEU A 23 -0.58 -5.78 -6.39
N ILE A 24 -0.38 -4.48 -6.24
CA ILE A 24 -1.39 -3.57 -5.71
C ILE A 24 -1.63 -2.51 -6.78
N GLU A 25 -2.89 -2.36 -7.19
CA GLU A 25 -3.23 -1.27 -8.10
C GLU A 25 -3.19 0.06 -7.33
N PHE A 26 -2.15 0.85 -7.60
CA PHE A 26 -1.87 2.10 -6.91
C PHE A 26 -1.47 3.20 -7.90
N GLY A 27 -1.91 4.43 -7.65
CA GLY A 27 -1.61 5.56 -8.52
C GLY A 27 -2.84 6.30 -9.03
N ARG A 28 -2.61 7.29 -9.90
CA ARG A 28 -3.64 8.21 -10.42
C ARG A 28 -4.85 7.52 -11.03
N PHE A 29 -4.63 6.42 -11.72
CA PHE A 29 -5.68 5.70 -12.46
C PHE A 29 -6.30 4.54 -11.68
N ALA A 30 -5.76 4.19 -10.51
CA ALA A 30 -6.19 3.01 -9.76
C ALA A 30 -7.69 3.04 -9.46
N GLU A 31 -8.21 4.16 -8.92
CA GLU A 31 -9.64 4.28 -8.62
C GLU A 31 -10.52 4.23 -9.87
N GLN A 32 -10.08 4.87 -10.96
CA GLN A 32 -10.85 4.91 -12.21
C GLN A 32 -10.92 3.54 -12.87
N ASN A 33 -9.79 2.84 -12.96
CA ASN A 33 -9.69 1.51 -13.55
C ASN A 33 -10.51 0.49 -12.77
N ARG A 34 -10.41 0.50 -11.43
CA ARG A 34 -11.23 -0.38 -10.58
C ARG A 34 -12.72 -0.10 -10.75
N ARG A 35 -13.12 1.18 -10.76
CA ARG A 35 -14.51 1.57 -11.00
C ARG A 35 -15.02 1.12 -12.37
N ALA A 36 -14.20 1.20 -13.41
CA ALA A 36 -14.54 0.71 -14.75
C ALA A 36 -14.77 -0.80 -14.79
N ARG A 37 -14.10 -1.56 -13.91
CA ARG A 37 -14.30 -3.01 -13.73
C ARG A 37 -15.39 -3.35 -12.70
N GLY A 38 -16.08 -2.36 -12.12
CA GLY A 38 -17.09 -2.56 -11.07
C GLY A 38 -16.51 -2.96 -9.71
N GLU A 39 -15.20 -2.78 -9.51
CA GLU A 39 -14.52 -3.12 -8.26
C GLU A 39 -14.61 -1.97 -7.24
N CYS A 40 -14.44 -2.32 -5.96
CA CYS A 40 -14.37 -1.35 -4.88
C CYS A 40 -13.09 -0.47 -4.94
N LYS A 41 -12.92 0.38 -3.92
CA LYS A 41 -11.75 1.26 -3.82
C LYS A 41 -10.42 0.51 -3.97
N PRO A 42 -9.36 1.16 -4.49
CA PRO A 42 -8.02 0.59 -4.53
C PRO A 42 -7.55 0.09 -3.16
N GLU A 43 -6.73 -0.94 -3.20
CA GLU A 43 -6.14 -1.52 -2.00
C GLU A 43 -5.16 -0.57 -1.31
N THR A 44 -4.90 -0.85 -0.03
CA THR A 44 -3.93 -0.13 0.79
C THR A 44 -2.76 -1.04 1.13
N PHE A 45 -1.64 -0.46 1.54
CA PHE A 45 -0.49 -1.22 2.04
C PHE A 45 0.19 -0.52 3.20
N ASP A 46 0.79 -1.31 4.08
CA ASP A 46 1.57 -0.80 5.20
C ASP A 46 3.06 -0.74 4.83
N PHE A 47 3.70 0.40 5.08
CA PHE A 47 5.14 0.57 4.94
C PHE A 47 5.67 1.49 6.05
N LEU A 48 6.76 1.06 6.70
CA LEU A 48 7.41 1.78 7.81
C LEU A 48 6.48 2.26 8.93
N GLY A 49 5.40 1.50 9.21
CA GLY A 49 4.44 1.84 10.26
C GLY A 49 3.33 2.79 9.84
N PHE A 50 3.18 3.07 8.55
CA PHE A 50 2.10 3.87 7.97
C PHE A 50 1.31 3.07 6.95
N THR A 51 0.01 3.29 6.89
CA THR A 51 -0.87 2.78 5.85
C THR A 51 -0.95 3.80 4.72
N PHE A 52 -0.50 3.41 3.52
CA PHE A 52 -0.58 4.18 2.28
C PHE A 52 -1.86 3.84 1.53
N TYR A 53 -2.55 4.89 1.04
CA TYR A 53 -3.79 4.73 0.29
C TYR A 53 -3.93 5.79 -0.81
N CYS A 54 -4.64 5.41 -1.89
CA CYS A 54 -4.96 6.32 -2.98
C CYS A 54 -6.06 7.30 -2.53
N SER A 55 -5.85 8.59 -2.80
CA SER A 55 -6.84 9.64 -2.48
C SER A 55 -6.83 10.74 -3.54
N LYS A 56 -7.74 11.71 -3.35
CA LYS A 56 -7.85 12.91 -4.17
C LYS A 56 -7.76 14.15 -3.29
N THR A 57 -7.14 15.18 -3.84
CA THR A 57 -7.18 16.54 -3.28
C THR A 57 -8.60 17.12 -3.39
N ARG A 58 -8.87 18.24 -2.73
CA ARG A 58 -10.16 18.95 -2.86
C ARG A 58 -10.48 19.36 -4.31
N LYS A 59 -9.44 19.59 -5.13
CA LYS A 59 -9.55 19.90 -6.57
C LYS A 59 -9.62 18.66 -7.47
N GLY A 60 -9.69 17.45 -6.89
CA GLY A 60 -9.81 16.19 -7.63
C GLY A 60 -8.51 15.57 -8.13
N GLY A 61 -7.37 16.25 -7.99
CA GLY A 61 -6.05 15.71 -8.35
C GLY A 61 -5.65 14.53 -7.47
N PHE A 62 -5.03 13.49 -8.05
CA PHE A 62 -4.55 12.32 -7.32
C PHE A 62 -3.45 12.69 -6.33
N VAL A 63 -3.52 12.11 -5.13
CA VAL A 63 -2.47 12.19 -4.12
C VAL A 63 -2.42 10.91 -3.30
N PRO A 64 -1.24 10.30 -3.09
CA PRO A 64 -1.08 9.27 -2.09
C PRO A 64 -1.17 9.89 -0.71
N LYS A 65 -2.05 9.35 0.15
CA LYS A 65 -2.13 9.76 1.55
C LYS A 65 -1.59 8.66 2.44
N VAL A 66 -1.15 9.08 3.62
CA VAL A 66 -0.63 8.21 4.68
C VAL A 66 -1.41 8.44 5.96
N GLN A 67 -1.56 7.39 6.75
CA GLN A 67 -2.04 7.45 8.12
C GLN A 67 -1.21 6.48 8.97
N THR A 68 -1.11 6.72 10.28
CA THR A 68 -0.46 5.77 11.20
C THR A 68 -1.12 4.40 11.04
N SER A 69 -0.32 3.35 10.87
CA SER A 69 -0.89 2.02 10.72
C SER A 69 -1.63 1.64 12.00
N ARG A 70 -2.76 0.96 11.84
CA ARG A 70 -3.60 0.55 12.98
C ARG A 70 -2.79 -0.21 14.03
N LYS A 71 -1.90 -1.11 13.59
CA LYS A 71 -0.99 -1.86 14.46
C LYS A 71 -0.09 -0.94 15.31
N LYS A 72 0.49 0.11 14.72
CA LYS A 72 1.35 1.05 15.45
C LYS A 72 0.56 1.94 16.40
N PHE A 73 -0.62 2.38 15.96
CA PHE A 73 -1.52 3.16 16.81
C PHE A 73 -1.96 2.35 18.04
N GLU A 74 -2.44 1.12 17.86
CA GLU A 74 -2.84 0.23 18.96
C GLU A 74 -1.69 -0.06 19.93
N GLN A 75 -0.47 -0.29 19.44
CA GLN A 75 0.71 -0.45 20.28
C GLN A 75 0.96 0.78 21.15
N LYS A 76 0.88 1.99 20.58
CA LYS A 76 1.11 3.23 21.33
C LYS A 76 0.03 3.46 22.38
N VAL A 77 -1.24 3.21 22.05
CA VAL A 77 -2.36 3.31 23.00
C VAL A 77 -2.18 2.34 24.17
N ARG A 78 -1.80 1.08 23.92
CA ARG A 78 -1.53 0.08 24.98
C ARG A 78 -0.35 0.50 25.87
N ALA A 79 0.74 0.98 25.26
CA ALA A 79 1.90 1.44 26.01
C ALA A 79 1.53 2.62 26.94
N TYR A 80 0.70 3.54 26.48
CA TYR A 80 0.21 4.65 27.31
C TYR A 80 -0.69 4.16 28.46
N LYS A 81 -1.59 3.20 28.20
CA LYS A 81 -2.44 2.61 29.24
C LYS A 81 -1.66 1.88 30.33
N ASN A 82 -0.53 1.27 30.01
CA ASN A 82 0.32 0.60 30.99
C ASN A 82 1.22 1.57 31.77
N TRP A 83 1.36 2.80 31.27
CA TRP A 83 2.20 3.83 31.89
C TRP A 83 1.46 4.60 32.99
N ILE A 84 0.14 4.74 32.87
CA ILE A 84 -0.76 5.25 33.90
C ILE A 84 -1.12 4.08 34.84
#